data_AF-A0A6M1E4K6-F1
#
_entry.id   AF-A0A6M1E4K6-F1
#
_cell.length_a   1.000
_cell.length_b   1.000
_cell.length_c   1.000
_cell.angle_alpha   90.00
_cell.angle_beta   90.00
_cell.angle_gamma   90.00
#
_symmetry.space_group_name_H-M   'P 1'
#
loop_
_entity.id
_entity.type
_entity.pdbx_description
1 polymer ?
#
loop_
_entity_poly.entity_id
_entity_poly.type
_entity_poly.pdbx_seq_one_letter_code
_entity_poly.pdbx_strand_id
1 'polypeptide(L)'
;MNLSSIMLLIAMTLWNGVYGQQSQKVTEKRLSIGMQSQRSPYGSFVDLQAGMVYNLKDAGNHQQDIDLVFGYSKVSAMNIMAPSSKSLKSFKLYRENVLSEWQYKNRGVLVVLKGGEKNREIFEGIKTDGELRDAFEEWTKPSGRKSSDRIEDVSVGDYILFRSNQKEMYAVGYIADFQAKEGAEYQGHVLIDFKISGR
;
A
#
# COMPACT_ATOMS: atom_id res chain seq x y z
N MET A 1 73.01 -3.93 -5.33
CA MET A 1 72.44 -4.16 -3.98
C MET A 1 70.94 -3.99 -4.09
N ASN A 2 70.21 -5.09 -3.91
CA ASN A 2 68.75 -5.18 -3.99
C ASN A 2 68.13 -4.69 -2.68
N LEU A 3 67.21 -3.73 -2.75
CA LEU A 3 66.27 -3.43 -1.68
C LEU A 3 64.98 -4.20 -1.95
N SER A 4 65.06 -5.51 -1.77
CA SER A 4 63.92 -6.36 -1.46
C SER A 4 63.56 -6.14 0.02
N SER A 5 62.26 -6.20 0.32
CA SER A 5 61.65 -6.15 1.66
C SER A 5 61.28 -4.75 2.13
N ILE A 6 59.99 -4.41 2.02
CA ILE A 6 59.23 -3.66 3.04
C ILE A 6 57.73 -3.79 2.70
N MET A 7 56.98 -4.23 3.71
CA MET A 7 55.53 -4.13 3.88
C MET A 7 54.61 -5.00 3.02
N LEU A 8 54.62 -6.28 3.39
CA LEU A 8 53.40 -7.03 3.63
C LEU A 8 52.76 -6.49 4.93
N LEU A 9 51.65 -5.74 4.89
CA LEU A 9 50.78 -5.56 6.07
C LEU A 9 49.37 -5.09 5.69
N ILE A 10 48.43 -6.02 5.77
CA ILE A 10 47.00 -5.83 6.08
C ILE A 10 46.18 -5.04 5.05
N ALA A 11 46.00 -5.65 3.87
CA ALA A 11 44.72 -5.55 3.18
C ALA A 11 43.75 -6.53 3.85
N MET A 12 43.28 -6.21 5.06
CA MET A 12 42.01 -6.74 5.56
C MET A 12 40.94 -6.13 4.68
N THR A 13 40.70 -6.80 3.56
CA THR A 13 39.45 -6.69 2.82
C THR A 13 38.34 -6.93 3.84
N LEU A 14 37.77 -5.84 4.34
CA LEU A 14 36.41 -5.80 4.84
C LEU A 14 35.49 -6.13 3.66
N TRP A 15 35.56 -7.38 3.25
CA TRP A 15 34.47 -8.12 2.65
C TRP A 15 33.44 -8.27 3.77
N ASN A 16 32.89 -7.13 4.19
CA ASN A 16 31.58 -7.11 4.82
C ASN A 16 30.70 -7.71 3.75
N GLY A 17 30.47 -9.01 3.88
CA GLY A 17 29.46 -9.70 3.14
C GLY A 17 28.21 -8.86 3.31
N VAL A 18 27.89 -8.09 2.27
CA VAL A 18 26.51 -7.82 1.91
C VAL A 18 25.99 -9.22 1.66
N TYR A 19 25.57 -9.89 2.74
CA TYR A 19 24.81 -11.11 2.68
C TYR A 19 23.68 -10.76 1.74
N GLY A 20 23.77 -11.29 0.53
CA GLY A 20 22.76 -11.10 -0.48
C GLY A 20 21.49 -11.66 0.11
N GLN A 21 20.69 -10.79 0.75
CA GLN A 21 19.26 -10.97 0.78
C GLN A 21 18.89 -11.04 -0.69
N GLN A 22 18.74 -12.27 -1.16
CA GLN A 22 18.28 -12.59 -2.49
C GLN A 22 17.00 -11.79 -2.66
N SER A 23 17.11 -10.70 -3.42
CA SER A 23 16.11 -9.64 -3.40
C SER A 23 14.85 -10.20 -4.07
N GLN A 24 13.89 -10.59 -3.24
CA GLN A 24 12.65 -11.17 -3.73
C GLN A 24 11.98 -10.15 -4.64
N LYS A 25 11.54 -10.61 -5.81
CA LYS A 25 10.86 -9.76 -6.78
C LYS A 25 9.51 -9.34 -6.20
N VAL A 26 9.15 -8.07 -6.35
CA VAL A 26 7.82 -7.60 -5.95
C VAL A 26 6.73 -8.30 -6.75
N THR A 27 5.59 -8.52 -6.10
CA THR A 27 4.39 -8.99 -6.79
C THR A 27 3.62 -7.79 -7.33
N GLU A 28 3.32 -7.82 -8.63
CA GLU A 28 2.53 -6.77 -9.29
C GLU A 28 1.07 -7.19 -9.43
N LYS A 29 0.12 -6.32 -9.05
CA LYS A 29 -1.32 -6.61 -9.12
C LYS A 29 -2.11 -5.39 -9.57
N ARG A 30 -3.02 -5.58 -10.52
CA ARG A 30 -3.99 -4.55 -10.93
C ARG A 30 -5.35 -4.88 -10.33
N LEU A 31 -5.86 -4.02 -9.45
CA LEU A 31 -7.09 -4.27 -8.69
C LEU A 31 -8.17 -3.21 -8.99
N SER A 32 -9.38 -3.68 -9.32
CA SER A 32 -10.59 -2.85 -9.41
C SER A 32 -11.32 -2.87 -8.07
N ILE A 33 -11.35 -1.73 -7.39
CA ILE A 33 -11.89 -1.61 -6.03
C ILE A 33 -13.14 -0.72 -6.06
N GLY A 34 -14.27 -1.29 -5.65
CA GLY A 34 -15.58 -0.65 -5.64
C GLY A 34 -15.78 0.31 -4.48
N MET A 35 -16.58 1.34 -4.72
CA MET A 35 -17.14 2.21 -3.69
C MET A 35 -18.05 1.44 -2.69
N GLN A 36 -18.35 2.05 -1.55
CA GLN A 36 -19.06 1.44 -0.41
C GLN A 36 -20.56 1.17 -0.60
N SER A 37 -20.99 0.82 -1.81
CA SER A 37 -22.38 0.44 -2.10
C SER A 37 -22.57 -1.07 -2.09
N GLN A 38 -23.61 -1.54 -1.41
CA GLN A 38 -24.03 -2.96 -1.47
C GLN A 38 -24.46 -3.39 -2.89
N ARG A 39 -24.75 -2.42 -3.77
CA ARG A 39 -25.11 -2.66 -5.18
C ARG A 39 -23.91 -2.52 -6.13
N SER A 40 -22.72 -2.21 -5.60
CA SER A 40 -21.51 -2.16 -6.41
C SER A 40 -21.20 -3.58 -6.92
N PRO A 41 -20.91 -3.77 -8.22
CA PRO A 41 -20.45 -5.06 -8.73
C PRO A 41 -19.02 -5.39 -8.28
N TYR A 42 -18.31 -4.41 -7.71
CA TYR A 42 -16.96 -4.55 -7.15
C TYR A 42 -17.00 -4.51 -5.63
N GLY A 43 -16.11 -5.26 -4.98
CA GLY A 43 -15.90 -5.20 -3.54
C GLY A 43 -15.09 -3.98 -3.10
N SER A 44 -15.10 -3.66 -1.81
CA SER A 44 -14.40 -2.49 -1.25
C SER A 44 -13.27 -2.85 -0.27
N PHE A 45 -13.03 -4.14 -0.08
CA PHE A 45 -12.09 -4.70 0.89
C PHE A 45 -10.98 -5.43 0.17
N VAL A 46 -9.74 -5.02 0.37
CA VAL A 46 -8.60 -5.51 -0.40
C VAL A 46 -7.73 -6.40 0.46
N ASP A 47 -7.51 -7.62 0.00
CA ASP A 47 -6.39 -8.47 0.42
C ASP A 47 -5.26 -8.27 -0.60
N LEU A 48 -4.22 -7.54 -0.18
CA LEU A 48 -3.11 -7.22 -1.07
C LEU A 48 -2.31 -8.47 -1.42
N GLN A 49 -2.12 -9.36 -0.44
CA GLN A 49 -1.31 -10.55 -0.63
C GLN A 49 -1.97 -11.53 -1.62
N ALA A 50 -3.26 -11.83 -1.46
CA ALA A 50 -3.99 -12.65 -2.41
C ALA A 50 -4.27 -11.90 -3.72
N GLY A 51 -4.34 -10.56 -3.70
CA GLY A 51 -4.74 -9.76 -4.85
C GLY A 51 -6.23 -9.85 -5.12
N MET A 52 -7.00 -9.94 -4.05
CA MET A 52 -8.43 -10.17 -4.09
C MET A 52 -9.16 -8.95 -3.55
N VAL A 53 -10.32 -8.67 -4.13
CA VAL A 53 -11.21 -7.61 -3.69
C VAL A 53 -12.53 -8.25 -3.28
N TYR A 54 -12.86 -8.15 -1.99
CA TYR A 54 -14.05 -8.74 -1.39
C TYR A 54 -15.15 -7.70 -1.23
N ASN A 55 -16.40 -8.13 -1.41
CA ASN A 55 -17.55 -7.39 -0.93
C ASN A 55 -17.62 -7.49 0.61
N LEU A 56 -18.51 -6.73 1.23
CA LEU A 56 -18.63 -6.68 2.70
C LEU A 56 -18.93 -8.04 3.33
N LYS A 57 -19.81 -8.83 2.71
CA LYS A 57 -20.22 -10.14 3.25
C LYS A 57 -19.03 -11.10 3.27
N ASP A 58 -18.31 -11.21 2.15
CA ASP A 58 -17.18 -12.13 2.04
C ASP A 58 -16.00 -11.65 2.89
N ALA A 59 -15.76 -10.34 2.95
CA ALA A 59 -14.73 -9.75 3.80
C ALA A 59 -14.93 -10.07 5.29
N GLY A 60 -16.19 -10.25 5.73
CA GLY A 60 -16.52 -10.69 7.09
C GLY A 60 -15.98 -12.09 7.44
N ASN A 61 -15.74 -12.95 6.44
CA ASN A 61 -15.11 -14.27 6.62
C ASN A 61 -13.58 -14.23 6.45
N HIS A 62 -13.05 -13.13 5.89
CA HIS A 62 -11.64 -12.94 5.56
C HIS A 62 -11.00 -11.78 6.34
N GLN A 63 -11.50 -11.47 7.54
CA GLN A 63 -11.14 -10.26 8.29
C GLN A 63 -9.63 -10.09 8.53
N GLN A 64 -8.92 -11.20 8.75
CA GLN A 64 -7.46 -11.22 8.98
C GLN A 64 -6.66 -10.98 7.70
N ASP A 65 -7.28 -11.20 6.54
CA ASP A 65 -6.64 -11.09 5.25
C ASP A 65 -6.76 -9.67 4.69
N ILE A 66 -7.83 -8.95 5.03
CA ILE A 66 -8.07 -7.59 4.51
C ILE A 66 -7.01 -6.60 5.02
N ASP A 67 -6.32 -5.93 4.10
CA ASP A 67 -5.29 -4.94 4.37
C ASP A 67 -5.81 -3.51 4.19
N LEU A 68 -6.67 -3.28 3.19
CA LEU A 68 -7.22 -1.95 2.87
C LEU A 68 -8.73 -1.97 2.72
N VAL A 69 -9.35 -0.84 3.04
CA VAL A 69 -10.76 -0.54 2.82
C VAL A 69 -10.86 0.73 1.99
N PHE A 70 -11.59 0.68 0.90
CA PHE A 70 -11.86 1.84 0.05
C PHE A 70 -13.19 2.48 0.44
N GLY A 71 -13.22 3.81 0.51
CA GLY A 71 -14.45 4.59 0.69
C GLY A 71 -14.46 5.81 -0.20
N TYR A 72 -15.64 6.24 -0.63
CA TYR A 72 -15.81 7.45 -1.42
C TYR A 72 -16.81 8.39 -0.76
N SER A 73 -16.51 9.67 -0.64
CA SER A 73 -17.51 10.67 -0.25
C SER A 73 -17.43 11.88 -1.16
N LYS A 74 -18.54 12.61 -1.30
CA LYS A 74 -18.57 13.85 -2.08
C LYS A 74 -17.66 14.94 -1.50
N VAL A 75 -17.32 14.86 -0.21
CA VAL A 75 -16.52 15.87 0.50
C VAL A 75 -15.03 15.53 0.49
N SER A 76 -14.68 14.27 0.73
CA SER A 76 -13.30 13.79 0.90
C SER A 76 -12.79 12.94 -0.26
N ALA A 77 -13.51 12.95 -1.39
CA ALA A 77 -13.26 12.15 -2.59
C ALA A 77 -12.93 10.67 -2.28
N MET A 78 -11.90 10.12 -2.91
CA MET A 78 -11.42 8.76 -2.66
C MET A 78 -10.66 8.69 -1.33
N ASN A 79 -11.00 7.68 -0.54
CA ASN A 79 -10.43 7.41 0.77
C ASN A 79 -9.93 5.99 0.80
N ILE A 80 -8.71 5.80 1.29
CA ILE A 80 -8.12 4.49 1.53
C ILE A 80 -7.78 4.41 3.00
N MET A 81 -8.19 3.33 3.64
CA MET A 81 -8.12 3.16 5.09
C MET A 81 -7.58 1.77 5.40
N ALA A 82 -6.86 1.63 6.50
CA ALA A 82 -6.67 0.33 7.12
C ALA A 82 -7.97 -0.10 7.83
N PRO A 83 -8.30 -1.41 7.94
CA PRO A 83 -9.47 -1.89 8.67
C PRO A 83 -9.53 -1.44 10.14
N SER A 84 -8.38 -1.14 10.75
CA SER A 84 -8.32 -0.58 12.10
C SER A 84 -8.65 0.90 12.21
N SER A 85 -8.82 1.62 11.09
CA SER A 85 -8.97 3.07 11.10
C SER A 85 -10.24 3.49 11.81
N LYS A 86 -10.11 4.41 12.78
CA LYS A 86 -11.27 5.03 13.45
C LYS A 86 -12.14 5.83 12.48
N SER A 87 -11.59 6.24 11.34
CA SER A 87 -12.30 7.00 10.30
C SER A 87 -13.40 6.21 9.59
N LEU A 88 -13.39 4.88 9.69
CA LEU A 88 -14.47 4.04 9.16
C LEU A 88 -15.84 4.42 9.74
N LYS A 89 -15.88 5.08 10.91
CA LYS A 89 -17.12 5.59 11.54
C LYS A 89 -17.87 6.61 10.68
N SER A 90 -17.16 7.27 9.76
CA SER A 90 -17.74 8.26 8.82
C SER A 90 -18.50 7.60 7.66
N PHE A 91 -18.33 6.29 7.47
CA PHE A 91 -19.01 5.51 6.43
C PHE A 91 -20.00 4.58 7.09
N LYS A 92 -21.31 4.89 7.02
CA LYS A 92 -22.37 4.16 7.75
C LYS A 92 -22.25 2.64 7.63
N LEU A 93 -22.08 2.15 6.39
CA LEU A 93 -21.94 0.72 6.09
C LEU A 93 -20.74 0.10 6.84
N TYR A 94 -19.59 0.77 6.87
CA TYR A 94 -18.39 0.24 7.53
C TYR A 94 -18.43 0.40 9.04
N ARG A 95 -19.07 1.46 9.54
CA ARG A 95 -19.29 1.64 10.98
C ARG A 95 -20.08 0.47 11.57
N GLU A 96 -21.19 0.13 10.94
CA GLU A 96 -22.11 -0.88 11.47
C GLU A 96 -21.55 -2.30 11.37
N ASN A 97 -20.71 -2.59 10.38
CA ASN A 97 -20.21 -3.95 10.15
C ASN A 97 -18.74 -4.11 10.56
N VAL A 98 -17.84 -3.31 9.98
CA VAL A 98 -16.39 -3.44 10.21
C VAL A 98 -16.03 -3.01 11.62
N LEU A 99 -16.39 -1.79 12.03
CA LEU A 99 -15.99 -1.29 13.36
C LEU A 99 -16.63 -2.09 14.48
N SER A 100 -17.90 -2.43 14.34
CA SER A 100 -18.72 -3.03 15.39
C SER A 100 -18.54 -4.55 15.48
N GLU A 101 -18.44 -5.26 14.36
CA GLU A 101 -18.60 -6.73 14.34
C GLU A 101 -17.28 -7.46 14.09
N TRP A 102 -16.34 -6.87 13.32
CA TRP A 102 -15.08 -7.55 13.02
C TRP A 102 -14.23 -7.73 14.28
N GLN A 103 -13.82 -8.97 14.52
CA GLN A 103 -12.92 -9.35 15.61
C GLN A 103 -11.47 -8.99 15.27
N TYR A 104 -11.09 -9.10 14.00
CA TYR A 104 -9.75 -8.79 13.52
C TYR A 104 -9.77 -7.58 12.59
N LYS A 105 -8.86 -6.64 12.83
CA LYS A 105 -8.74 -5.40 12.07
C LYS A 105 -7.27 -5.11 11.83
N ASN A 106 -6.77 -5.42 10.64
CA ASN A 106 -5.38 -5.13 10.30
C ASN A 106 -5.08 -3.64 10.43
N ARG A 107 -3.89 -3.36 10.94
CA ARG A 107 -3.37 -2.01 11.15
C ARG A 107 -2.33 -1.76 10.08
N GLY A 108 -2.24 -0.52 9.67
CA GLY A 108 -1.16 -0.13 8.80
C GLY A 108 -0.99 1.36 8.76
N VAL A 109 0.12 1.74 8.14
CA VAL A 109 0.49 3.11 7.89
C VAL A 109 0.30 3.39 6.41
N LEU A 110 -0.47 4.43 6.12
CA LEU A 110 -0.71 4.95 4.79
C LEU A 110 -0.02 6.31 4.62
N VAL A 111 0.52 6.52 3.42
CA VAL A 111 1.01 7.82 2.95
C VAL A 111 0.55 8.00 1.51
N VAL A 112 0.11 9.21 1.17
CA VAL A 112 -0.19 9.59 -0.21
C VAL A 112 0.93 10.46 -0.76
N LEU A 113 1.36 10.18 -1.97
CA LEU A 113 2.23 11.05 -2.76
C LEU A 113 1.45 11.54 -3.94
N LYS A 114 1.46 12.86 -4.14
CA LYS A 114 0.84 13.45 -5.31
C LYS A 114 1.56 13.04 -6.58
N GLY A 115 0.81 12.92 -7.67
CA GLY A 115 1.34 12.60 -8.99
C GLY A 115 2.51 13.52 -9.40
N GLY A 116 3.41 12.99 -10.22
CA GLY A 116 4.57 13.70 -10.73
C GLY A 116 5.57 12.76 -11.40
N GLU A 117 6.36 13.29 -12.34
CA GLU A 117 7.33 12.52 -13.13
C GLU A 117 8.32 11.75 -12.25
N LYS A 118 8.92 12.43 -11.26
CA LYS A 118 9.82 11.80 -10.29
C LYS A 118 9.19 10.61 -9.56
N ASN A 119 7.95 10.74 -9.09
CA ASN A 119 7.29 9.65 -8.35
C ASN A 119 6.95 8.47 -9.28
N ARG A 120 6.64 8.77 -10.55
CA ARG A 120 6.43 7.76 -11.59
C ARG A 120 7.70 6.98 -11.88
N GLU A 121 8.82 7.66 -12.08
CA GLU A 121 10.12 7.01 -12.31
C GLU A 121 10.51 6.08 -11.17
N ILE A 122 10.37 6.55 -9.91
CA ILE A 122 10.61 5.73 -8.72
C ILE A 122 9.68 4.52 -8.71
N PHE A 123 8.37 4.74 -8.91
CA PHE A 123 7.40 3.64 -8.94
C PHE A 123 7.75 2.60 -10.00
N GLU A 124 8.05 3.00 -11.24
CA GLU A 124 8.39 2.11 -12.34
C GLU A 124 9.69 1.33 -12.06
N GLY A 125 10.65 1.97 -11.40
CA GLY A 125 11.96 1.43 -11.02
C GLY A 125 11.94 0.36 -9.92
N ILE A 126 10.93 0.33 -9.05
CA ILE A 126 10.82 -0.71 -8.00
C ILE A 126 10.60 -2.09 -8.63
N LYS A 127 11.53 -3.03 -8.45
CA LYS A 127 11.42 -4.43 -8.92
C LYS A 127 11.57 -5.45 -7.79
N THR A 128 12.13 -5.05 -6.67
CA THR A 128 12.45 -5.94 -5.55
C THR A 128 11.92 -5.41 -4.22
N ASP A 129 11.80 -6.31 -3.24
CA ASP A 129 11.34 -5.98 -1.89
C ASP A 129 12.23 -4.95 -1.20
N GLY A 130 13.55 -5.03 -1.44
CA GLY A 130 14.52 -4.06 -0.92
C GLY A 130 14.24 -2.66 -1.45
N GLU A 131 14.12 -2.52 -2.78
CA GLU A 131 13.80 -1.22 -3.42
C GLU A 131 12.44 -0.67 -2.97
N LEU A 132 11.44 -1.54 -2.74
CA LEU A 132 10.15 -1.11 -2.23
C LEU A 132 10.23 -0.58 -0.80
N ARG A 133 11.01 -1.23 0.06
CA ARG A 133 11.27 -0.78 1.44
C ARG A 133 12.05 0.54 1.43
N ASP A 134 13.11 0.63 0.64
CA ASP A 134 13.93 1.83 0.51
C ASP A 134 13.09 3.03 0.02
N ALA A 135 12.26 2.81 -1.00
CA ALA A 135 11.33 3.83 -1.49
C ALA A 135 10.33 4.26 -0.40
N PHE A 136 9.80 3.31 0.37
CA PHE A 136 8.92 3.62 1.49
C PHE A 136 9.62 4.46 2.55
N GLU A 137 10.82 4.08 2.96
CA GLU A 137 11.61 4.83 3.94
C GLU A 137 11.94 6.23 3.43
N GLU A 138 12.40 6.37 2.18
CA GLU A 138 12.68 7.67 1.56
C GLU A 138 11.46 8.58 1.56
N TRP A 139 10.30 8.05 1.15
CA TRP A 139 9.08 8.84 1.04
C TRP A 139 8.42 9.17 2.38
N THR A 140 8.72 8.40 3.42
CA THR A 140 8.24 8.62 4.79
C THR A 140 9.22 9.37 5.69
N LYS A 141 10.44 9.68 5.20
CA LYS A 141 11.38 10.57 5.90
C LYS A 141 10.71 11.88 6.31
N PRO A 142 11.11 12.51 7.44
CA PRO A 142 10.45 13.68 8.01
C PRO A 142 10.48 14.87 7.05
N SER A 143 9.48 14.96 6.19
CA SER A 143 9.27 16.02 5.20
C SER A 143 7.96 16.77 5.47
N GLY A 144 7.37 16.58 6.65
CA GLY A 144 6.05 17.10 7.00
C GLY A 144 4.87 16.24 6.50
N ARG A 145 5.15 15.11 5.84
CA ARG A 145 4.11 14.15 5.43
C ARG A 145 3.56 13.42 6.65
N LYS A 146 2.25 13.48 6.85
CA LYS A 146 1.56 12.79 7.93
C LYS A 146 1.30 11.35 7.52
N SER A 147 1.95 10.40 8.18
CA SER A 147 1.51 9.01 8.20
C SER A 147 0.16 8.92 8.92
N SER A 148 -0.73 8.08 8.42
CA SER A 148 -2.09 7.94 8.96
C SER A 148 -2.63 6.53 8.71
N ASP A 149 -3.65 6.11 9.45
CA ASP A 149 -4.43 4.89 9.16
C ASP A 149 -5.48 5.12 8.06
N ARG A 150 -5.61 6.36 7.59
CA ARG A 150 -6.46 6.82 6.49
C ARG A 150 -5.76 7.89 5.67
N ILE A 151 -5.86 7.78 4.36
CA ILE A 151 -5.61 8.86 3.41
C ILE A 151 -6.93 9.26 2.74
N GLU A 152 -7.07 10.55 2.46
CA GLU A 152 -8.24 11.17 1.83
C GLU A 152 -7.81 12.04 0.67
N ASP A 153 -8.77 12.47 -0.16
CA ASP A 153 -8.52 13.28 -1.35
C ASP A 153 -7.46 12.68 -2.28
N VAL A 154 -7.53 11.36 -2.44
CA VAL A 154 -6.70 10.63 -3.40
C VAL A 154 -7.28 10.84 -4.79
N SER A 155 -6.42 11.09 -5.78
CA SER A 155 -6.80 11.34 -7.17
C SER A 155 -6.12 10.38 -8.15
N VAL A 156 -6.66 10.27 -9.36
CA VAL A 156 -5.97 9.59 -10.47
C VAL A 156 -4.60 10.22 -10.68
N GLY A 157 -3.58 9.39 -10.83
CA GLY A 157 -2.18 9.83 -10.93
C GLY A 157 -1.42 9.86 -9.60
N ASP A 158 -2.10 9.80 -8.45
CA ASP A 158 -1.45 9.73 -7.14
C ASP A 158 -0.85 8.35 -6.87
N TYR A 159 0.07 8.30 -5.91
CA TYR A 159 0.66 7.08 -5.39
C TYR A 159 0.28 6.90 -3.92
N ILE A 160 0.01 5.67 -3.53
CA ILE A 160 -0.31 5.30 -2.16
C ILE A 160 0.75 4.35 -1.65
N LEU A 161 1.26 4.62 -0.47
CA LEU A 161 2.20 3.74 0.21
C LEU A 161 1.47 3.11 1.38
N PHE A 162 1.68 1.83 1.56
CA PHE A 162 1.12 1.09 2.67
C PHE A 162 2.19 0.22 3.32
N ARG A 163 2.23 0.24 4.65
CA ARG A 163 2.95 -0.74 5.46
C ARG A 163 1.96 -1.40 6.41
N SER A 164 1.82 -2.72 6.32
CA SER A 164 1.08 -3.51 7.31
C SER A 164 1.91 -3.65 8.58
N ASN A 165 1.33 -3.32 9.73
CA ASN A 165 2.03 -3.44 11.01
C ASN A 165 2.03 -4.88 11.53
N GLN A 166 1.12 -5.74 11.05
CA GLN A 166 0.99 -7.11 11.50
C GLN A 166 1.66 -8.11 10.55
N LYS A 167 1.64 -7.85 9.24
CA LYS A 167 2.15 -8.78 8.23
C LYS A 167 3.58 -8.45 7.77
N GLU A 168 4.17 -7.37 8.28
CA GLU A 168 5.47 -6.83 7.84
C GLU A 168 5.60 -6.65 6.31
N MET A 169 4.47 -6.36 5.67
CA MET A 169 4.35 -6.22 4.23
C MET A 169 4.33 -4.74 3.83
N TYR A 170 5.01 -4.43 2.74
CA TYR A 170 5.03 -3.11 2.10
C TYR A 170 4.28 -3.17 0.77
N ALA A 171 3.60 -2.10 0.41
CA ALA A 171 2.99 -1.95 -0.90
C ALA A 171 3.07 -0.49 -1.36
N VAL A 172 3.22 -0.31 -2.66
CA VAL A 172 2.98 0.96 -3.35
C VAL A 172 1.93 0.75 -4.43
N GLY A 173 0.91 1.60 -4.46
CA GLY A 173 -0.16 1.57 -5.45
C GLY A 173 -0.18 2.85 -6.29
N TYR A 174 -0.30 2.73 -7.60
CA TYR A 174 -0.56 3.85 -8.51
C TYR A 174 -2.05 3.91 -8.86
N ILE A 175 -2.69 5.06 -8.68
CA ILE A 175 -4.12 5.25 -9.00
C ILE A 175 -4.26 5.48 -10.51
N ALA A 176 -4.59 4.42 -11.24
CA ALA A 176 -4.57 4.42 -12.70
C ALA A 176 -5.86 4.98 -13.32
N ASP A 177 -7.01 4.71 -12.70
CA ASP A 177 -8.32 5.15 -13.21
C ASP A 177 -9.33 5.29 -12.07
N PHE A 178 -10.35 6.10 -12.27
CA PHE A 178 -11.49 6.24 -11.37
C PHE A 178 -12.77 6.48 -12.16
N GLN A 179 -13.73 5.58 -11.99
CA GLN A 179 -15.02 5.64 -12.67
C GLN A 179 -16.14 5.73 -11.63
N ALA A 180 -16.81 6.87 -11.59
CA ALA A 180 -18.07 7.01 -10.86
C ALA A 180 -19.24 6.74 -11.81
N LYS A 181 -20.24 5.99 -11.35
CA LYS A 181 -21.46 5.76 -12.13
C LYS A 181 -22.40 6.94 -11.95
N GLU A 182 -22.65 7.66 -13.03
CA GLU A 182 -23.55 8.79 -13.04
C GLU A 182 -24.96 8.39 -12.55
N GLY A 183 -25.58 9.26 -11.74
CA GLY A 183 -26.92 9.03 -11.19
C GLY A 183 -27.02 7.92 -10.13
N ALA A 184 -25.93 7.26 -9.76
CA ALA A 184 -25.93 6.19 -8.76
C ALA A 184 -25.03 6.55 -7.57
N GLU A 185 -25.65 6.81 -6.41
CA GLU A 185 -24.91 7.16 -5.21
C GLU A 185 -23.94 6.03 -4.82
N TYR A 186 -22.67 6.40 -4.67
CA TYR A 186 -21.58 5.52 -4.23
C TYR A 186 -21.43 4.25 -5.09
N GLN A 187 -21.75 4.30 -6.38
CA GLN A 187 -21.43 3.25 -7.34
C GLN A 187 -20.29 3.71 -8.24
N GLY A 188 -19.35 2.80 -8.48
CA GLY A 188 -18.13 3.09 -9.21
C GLY A 188 -16.96 2.27 -8.69
N HIS A 189 -15.80 2.44 -9.30
CA HIS A 189 -14.58 1.78 -8.88
C HIS A 189 -13.35 2.64 -9.16
N VAL A 190 -12.27 2.33 -8.43
CA VAL A 190 -10.92 2.80 -8.70
C VAL A 190 -10.09 1.64 -9.23
N LEU A 191 -9.23 1.89 -10.19
CA LEU A 191 -8.22 0.94 -10.66
C LEU A 191 -6.87 1.32 -10.06
N ILE A 192 -6.24 0.37 -9.35
CA ILE A 192 -4.93 0.60 -8.70
C ILE A 192 -3.94 -0.46 -9.14
N ASP A 193 -2.76 -0.01 -9.57
CA ASP A 193 -1.62 -0.85 -9.91
C ASP A 193 -0.68 -0.93 -8.71
N PHE A 194 -0.68 -2.08 -8.04
CA PHE A 194 0.12 -2.35 -6.85
C PHE A 194 1.43 -3.06 -7.17
N LYS A 195 2.48 -2.69 -6.44
CA LYS A 195 3.70 -3.47 -6.21
C LYS A 195 3.78 -3.81 -4.73
N ILE A 196 3.96 -5.09 -4.42
CA ILE A 196 3.77 -5.64 -3.08
C ILE A 196 4.98 -6.48 -2.72
N SER A 197 5.52 -6.29 -1.51
CA SER A 197 6.64 -7.10 -1.04
C SER A 197 6.23 -8.56 -0.84
N GLY A 198 7.17 -9.47 -1.07
CA GLY A 198 7.05 -10.87 -0.68
C GLY A 198 6.92 -11.07 0.83
N ARG A 199 6.45 -12.26 1.22
CA ARG A 199 6.65 -12.81 2.58
C ARG A 199 7.93 -13.63 2.61
#